data_AF-A0A1V0A3I1-F1
#
_entry.id   AF-A0A1V0A3I1-F1
#
_cell.length_a   1.000
_cell.length_b   1.000
_cell.length_c   1.000
_cell.angle_alpha   90.00
_cell.angle_beta   90.00
_cell.angle_gamma   90.00
#
_symmetry.space_group_name_H-M   'P 1'
#
loop_
_entity.id
_entity.type
_entity.pdbx_description
1 polymer ?
#
loop_
_entity_poly.entity_id
_entity_poly.type
_entity_poly.pdbx_seq_one_letter_code
_entity_poly.pdbx_strand_id
1 'polypeptide(L)'
;MLAGGAASGRHTPVGDPGSARRTSADDRTRAQRTPAQRTSADDPWDEERDGRPRRRLLVIAAVIIVAAAVGVGGWLWLGREQPRPATFHAEPTSAFYAAIDSRQNDASPLTLQEVFTPATKTLGKLSLTATRQYTDCDEALWGVTTTGCTQALQATYQGGSMAGQFVIFNLADGRAADALVAALRKDGFVRQDVAFEAAGSRAQARAMGHYVTVSWVGATAPAEDQATTSVQDQVTALVALDGLGRVVQGRIVAAT
;
A
#
# COMPACT_ATOMS: atom_id res chain seq x y z
N MET A 1 24.65 43.33 29.69
CA MET A 1 25.21 44.17 28.63
C MET A 1 25.05 43.41 27.32
N LEU A 2 24.07 43.83 26.50
CA LEU A 2 24.24 44.36 25.12
C LEU A 2 24.62 43.26 24.12
N ALA A 3 23.98 43.01 22.98
CA ALA A 3 22.88 43.55 22.18
C ALA A 3 22.55 42.41 21.15
N GLY A 4 21.42 42.26 20.45
CA GLY A 4 20.61 43.23 19.72
C GLY A 4 20.70 42.96 18.20
N GLY A 5 19.56 42.90 17.50
CA GLY A 5 19.41 42.89 16.02
C GLY A 5 18.72 41.62 15.48
N ALA A 6 17.44 41.53 15.11
CA ALA A 6 16.46 42.43 14.47
C ALA A 6 16.74 42.77 12.99
N ALA A 7 15.94 42.21 12.07
CA ALA A 7 15.31 42.84 10.89
C ALA A 7 14.79 41.73 9.93
N SER A 8 13.51 41.64 9.57
CA SER A 8 12.63 42.55 8.80
C SER A 8 12.64 42.21 7.30
N GLY A 9 11.45 42.03 6.71
CA GLY A 9 11.29 41.95 5.25
C GLY A 9 9.95 41.38 4.77
N ARG A 10 8.94 42.24 4.63
CA ARG A 10 7.62 41.99 4.01
C ARG A 10 7.72 42.02 2.48
N HIS A 11 6.86 41.31 1.75
CA HIS A 11 5.80 41.86 0.87
C HIS A 11 5.23 40.84 -0.14
N THR A 12 3.91 40.88 -0.27
CA THR A 12 2.99 40.23 -1.24
C THR A 12 3.02 40.91 -2.63
N PRO A 13 2.48 40.31 -3.72
CA PRO A 13 1.03 40.39 -4.08
C PRO A 13 0.49 39.04 -4.69
N VAL A 14 -0.80 38.63 -4.64
CA VAL A 14 -2.10 39.17 -5.11
C VAL A 14 -2.21 39.38 -6.64
N GLY A 15 -3.11 38.60 -7.27
CA GLY A 15 -3.59 38.65 -8.65
C GLY A 15 -3.83 37.21 -9.15
N ASP A 16 -4.96 36.78 -9.71
CA ASP A 16 -6.02 37.48 -10.45
C ASP A 16 -7.25 36.53 -10.59
N PRO A 17 -8.51 36.99 -10.48
CA PRO A 17 -9.71 36.20 -10.79
C PRO A 17 -10.27 36.59 -12.17
N GLY A 18 -10.27 35.66 -13.13
CA GLY A 18 -10.51 36.00 -14.54
C GLY A 18 -11.43 35.05 -15.31
N SER A 19 -12.71 35.41 -15.32
CA SER A 19 -13.61 35.37 -16.48
C SER A 19 -14.35 34.08 -16.87
N ALA A 20 -15.67 34.25 -16.85
CA ALA A 20 -16.71 33.47 -17.49
C ALA A 20 -16.61 33.45 -19.02
N ARG A 21 -17.15 32.39 -19.65
CA ARG A 21 -17.76 32.53 -20.98
C ARG A 21 -18.95 31.60 -21.19
N ARG A 22 -20.07 32.26 -21.55
CA ARG A 22 -21.36 31.74 -22.02
C ARG A 22 -21.25 31.17 -23.43
N THR A 23 -22.09 30.20 -23.76
CA THR A 23 -22.76 30.02 -25.07
C THR A 23 -24.14 29.38 -24.77
N SER A 24 -25.26 30.09 -24.95
CA SER A 24 -26.08 30.23 -26.19
C SER A 24 -26.39 28.88 -26.82
N ALA A 25 -27.60 28.30 -26.68
CA ALA A 25 -28.87 28.68 -27.33
C ALA A 25 -28.87 28.47 -28.85
N ASP A 26 -29.67 27.49 -29.32
CA ASP A 26 -30.51 27.52 -30.53
C ASP A 26 -31.10 26.09 -30.73
N ASP A 27 -32.41 25.86 -30.65
CA ASP A 27 -33.53 26.30 -31.50
C ASP A 27 -33.84 25.30 -32.64
N ARG A 28 -35.15 25.13 -32.90
CA ARG A 28 -35.82 24.53 -34.07
C ARG A 28 -36.24 23.06 -34.03
N THR A 29 -37.36 22.85 -33.35
CA THR A 29 -38.67 22.63 -33.98
C THR A 29 -38.67 22.12 -35.43
N ARG A 30 -39.09 20.86 -35.65
CA ARG A 30 -39.56 20.38 -36.95
C ARG A 30 -40.90 19.68 -36.82
N ALA A 31 -41.96 20.42 -37.13
CA ALA A 31 -43.31 19.92 -37.28
C ALA A 31 -43.51 19.23 -38.63
N GLN A 32 -44.19 18.09 -38.58
CA GLN A 32 -45.34 17.67 -39.39
C GLN A 32 -45.32 17.89 -40.91
N ARG A 33 -45.60 16.80 -41.63
CA ARG A 33 -46.56 16.76 -42.75
C ARG A 33 -47.00 15.32 -43.05
N THR A 34 -48.28 15.07 -42.86
CA THR A 34 -49.07 13.96 -43.41
C THR A 34 -49.79 14.49 -44.67
N PRO A 35 -50.02 13.66 -45.71
CA PRO A 35 -51.40 13.22 -46.01
C PRO A 35 -51.48 11.74 -46.47
N ALA A 36 -52.43 10.93 -45.97
CA ALA A 36 -53.70 10.51 -46.63
C ALA A 36 -53.51 9.70 -47.94
N GLN A 37 -54.22 8.63 -48.31
CA GLN A 37 -55.33 7.80 -47.81
C GLN A 37 -55.65 6.81 -48.96
N ARG A 38 -55.88 5.50 -48.70
CA ARG A 38 -56.62 4.53 -49.56
C ARG A 38 -56.60 3.16 -48.84
N THR A 39 -57.62 2.81 -48.06
CA THR A 39 -58.86 2.06 -48.42
C THR A 39 -58.65 0.74 -49.15
N SER A 40 -59.00 -0.33 -48.42
CA SER A 40 -59.70 -1.54 -48.86
C SER A 40 -58.90 -2.60 -49.61
N ALA A 41 -58.62 -3.70 -48.92
CA ALA A 41 -59.16 -5.03 -49.28
C ALA A 41 -58.76 -6.04 -48.19
N ASP A 42 -59.75 -6.78 -47.71
CA ASP A 42 -59.62 -8.05 -47.02
C ASP A 42 -58.88 -9.09 -47.89
N ASP A 43 -58.38 -10.16 -47.29
CA ASP A 43 -57.32 -11.02 -47.84
C ASP A 43 -56.57 -11.79 -46.72
N PRO A 44 -57.17 -12.80 -46.07
CA PRO A 44 -56.71 -13.43 -44.84
C PRO A 44 -55.80 -14.65 -45.05
N TRP A 45 -54.82 -14.80 -44.16
CA TRP A 45 -53.99 -15.98 -43.89
C TRP A 45 -53.17 -16.55 -45.05
N ASP A 46 -51.88 -16.19 -45.10
CA ASP A 46 -50.78 -17.15 -45.11
C ASP A 46 -49.45 -16.37 -45.07
N GLU A 47 -48.72 -16.48 -43.96
CA GLU A 47 -47.24 -16.54 -43.94
C GLU A 47 -46.73 -16.68 -42.50
N GLU A 48 -46.18 -17.86 -42.23
CA GLU A 48 -45.37 -18.22 -41.08
C GLU A 48 -44.33 -17.14 -40.73
N ARG A 49 -44.54 -16.44 -39.61
CA ARG A 49 -43.49 -15.64 -38.95
C ARG A 49 -43.10 -16.28 -37.62
N ASP A 50 -42.16 -17.21 -37.76
CA ASP A 50 -41.08 -17.58 -36.84
C ASP A 50 -41.12 -16.87 -35.46
N GLY A 51 -41.61 -17.60 -34.44
CA GLY A 51 -41.64 -17.20 -33.03
C GLY A 51 -40.28 -17.19 -32.34
N ARG A 52 -39.28 -16.50 -32.92
CA ARG A 52 -37.88 -16.52 -32.44
C ARG A 52 -37.24 -15.20 -31.94
N PRO A 53 -37.94 -14.11 -31.55
CA PRO A 53 -37.26 -12.91 -31.03
C PRO A 53 -36.94 -12.95 -29.53
N ARG A 54 -37.75 -13.60 -28.69
CA ARG A 54 -37.59 -13.55 -27.21
C ARG A 54 -36.36 -14.28 -26.69
N ARG A 55 -36.03 -15.44 -27.28
CA ARG A 55 -34.87 -16.24 -26.84
C ARG A 55 -33.53 -15.56 -27.17
N ARG A 56 -33.44 -14.87 -28.31
CA ARG A 56 -32.21 -14.13 -28.69
C ARG A 56 -31.98 -12.91 -27.80
N LEU A 57 -33.04 -12.17 -27.47
CA LEU A 57 -32.96 -11.02 -26.55
C LEU A 57 -32.55 -11.45 -25.13
N LEU A 58 -33.08 -12.58 -24.63
CA LEU A 58 -32.68 -13.12 -23.32
C LEU A 58 -31.22 -13.55 -23.28
N VAL A 59 -30.71 -14.16 -24.35
CA VAL A 59 -29.29 -14.55 -24.45
C VAL A 59 -28.38 -13.32 -24.46
N ILE A 60 -28.74 -12.28 -25.22
CA ILE A 60 -27.95 -11.03 -25.26
C ILE A 60 -27.93 -10.35 -23.89
N ALA A 61 -29.08 -10.26 -23.21
CA ALA A 61 -29.15 -9.68 -21.87
C ALA A 61 -28.30 -10.46 -20.85
N ALA A 62 -28.34 -11.80 -20.90
CA ALA A 62 -27.51 -12.64 -20.03
C ALA A 62 -26.01 -12.44 -20.28
N VAL A 63 -25.59 -12.34 -21.55
CA VAL A 63 -24.18 -12.09 -21.92
C VAL A 63 -23.70 -10.73 -21.40
N ILE A 64 -24.53 -9.68 -21.51
CA ILE A 64 -24.18 -8.35 -21.01
C ILE A 64 -24.02 -8.36 -19.48
N ILE A 65 -24.90 -9.04 -18.75
CA ILE A 65 -24.83 -9.14 -17.28
C ILE A 65 -23.55 -9.87 -16.86
N VAL A 66 -23.21 -10.98 -17.52
CA VAL A 66 -21.97 -11.72 -17.24
C VAL A 66 -20.74 -10.88 -17.56
N ALA A 67 -20.72 -10.20 -18.70
CA ALA A 67 -19.61 -9.32 -19.08
C ALA A 67 -19.45 -8.15 -18.09
N ALA A 68 -20.54 -7.56 -17.62
CA ALA A 68 -20.52 -6.51 -16.60
C ALA A 68 -20.03 -7.03 -15.25
N ALA A 69 -20.48 -8.22 -14.82
CA ALA A 69 -20.03 -8.85 -13.58
C ALA A 69 -18.53 -9.21 -13.63
N VAL A 70 -18.03 -9.70 -14.77
CA VAL A 70 -16.60 -9.98 -14.99
C VAL A 70 -15.80 -8.69 -15.07
N GLY A 71 -16.32 -7.64 -15.73
CA GLY A 71 -15.67 -6.33 -15.80
C GLY A 71 -15.55 -5.66 -14.42
N VAL A 72 -16.64 -5.66 -13.63
CA VAL A 72 -16.65 -5.12 -12.27
C VAL A 72 -15.81 -5.99 -11.33
N GLY A 73 -15.91 -7.32 -11.43
CA GLY A 73 -15.08 -8.25 -10.66
C GLY A 73 -13.60 -8.06 -10.96
N GLY A 74 -13.23 -7.98 -12.24
CA GLY A 74 -11.86 -7.73 -12.69
C GLY A 74 -11.36 -6.35 -12.26
N TRP A 75 -12.17 -5.30 -12.36
CA TRP A 75 -11.83 -3.96 -11.90
C TRP A 75 -11.61 -3.89 -10.38
N LEU A 76 -12.46 -4.56 -9.60
CA LEU A 76 -12.31 -4.64 -8.15
C LEU A 76 -11.10 -5.48 -7.71
N TRP A 77 -10.65 -6.40 -8.55
CA TRP A 77 -9.47 -7.24 -8.30
C TRP A 77 -8.16 -6.56 -8.73
N LEU A 78 -8.18 -5.78 -9.82
CA LEU A 78 -7.03 -5.08 -10.38
C LEU A 78 -6.83 -3.65 -9.84
N GLY A 79 -7.86 -3.04 -9.25
CA GLY A 79 -7.88 -1.62 -8.88
C GLY A 79 -7.54 -1.28 -7.43
N ARG A 80 -7.17 -2.27 -6.60
CA ARG A 80 -6.70 -1.98 -5.23
C ARG A 80 -5.22 -1.65 -5.27
N GLU A 81 -4.91 -0.35 -5.18
CA GLU A 81 -3.56 0.12 -4.91
C GLU A 81 -3.03 -0.60 -3.65
N GLN A 82 -1.91 -1.28 -3.79
CA GLN A 82 -1.39 -2.11 -2.71
C GLN A 82 -0.91 -1.21 -1.54
N PRO A 83 -1.21 -1.56 -0.28
CA PRO A 83 -0.95 -0.70 0.88
C PRO A 83 0.50 -0.21 0.95
N ARG A 84 0.70 1.12 1.01
CA ARG A 84 2.01 1.77 1.14
C ARG A 84 2.02 2.81 2.26
N PRO A 85 3.19 3.03 2.91
CA PRO A 85 3.35 4.12 3.85
C PRO A 85 3.29 5.49 3.18
N ALA A 86 2.71 6.46 3.88
CA ALA A 86 2.72 7.87 3.47
C ALA A 86 4.13 8.46 3.51
N THR A 87 4.89 8.09 4.55
CA THR A 87 6.27 8.50 4.75
C THR A 87 7.15 7.27 4.85
N PHE A 88 8.20 7.22 4.04
CA PHE A 88 9.13 6.11 4.03
C PHE A 88 10.59 6.60 4.10
N HIS A 89 11.34 6.11 5.08
CA HIS A 89 12.78 6.28 5.17
C HIS A 89 13.48 4.97 4.82
N ALA A 90 14.57 5.04 4.07
CA ALA A 90 15.31 3.85 3.64
C ALA A 90 16.81 4.11 3.74
N GLU A 91 17.49 3.31 4.54
CA GLU A 91 18.92 3.39 4.82
C GLU A 91 19.66 2.21 4.18
N PRO A 92 20.59 2.43 3.23
CA PRO A 92 21.46 1.37 2.75
C PRO A 92 22.46 0.94 3.83
N THR A 93 23.15 -0.17 3.58
CA THR A 93 24.19 -0.70 4.45
C THR A 93 25.33 0.31 4.59
N SER A 94 26.09 0.17 5.68
CA SER A 94 27.26 1.01 5.95
C SER A 94 28.45 0.14 6.32
N ALA A 95 29.65 0.73 6.28
CA ALA A 95 30.89 0.03 6.65
C ALA A 95 30.87 -0.55 8.07
N PHE A 96 30.00 -0.05 8.96
CA PHE A 96 29.79 -0.60 10.29
C PHE A 96 29.35 -2.08 10.28
N TYR A 97 28.64 -2.52 9.24
CA TYR A 97 28.14 -3.89 9.12
C TYR A 97 29.04 -4.82 8.28
N ALA A 98 30.26 -4.39 7.92
CA ALA A 98 31.14 -5.14 7.02
C ALA A 98 31.45 -6.58 7.51
N ALA A 99 31.55 -6.78 8.83
CA ALA A 99 31.81 -8.10 9.42
C ALA A 99 30.70 -9.12 9.15
N ILE A 100 29.47 -8.65 8.95
CA ILE A 100 28.28 -9.47 8.69
C ILE A 100 27.67 -9.18 7.31
N ASP A 101 28.48 -8.69 6.37
CA ASP A 101 28.01 -8.28 5.04
C ASP A 101 27.57 -9.46 4.15
N SER A 102 27.88 -10.69 4.55
CA SER A 102 27.45 -11.90 3.83
C SER A 102 27.07 -13.01 4.79
N ARG A 103 26.15 -13.88 4.37
CA ARG A 103 25.82 -15.10 5.13
C ARG A 103 27.01 -16.02 5.32
N GLN A 104 28.01 -15.99 4.44
CA GLN A 104 29.22 -16.79 4.60
C GLN A 104 29.98 -16.38 5.86
N ASN A 105 29.94 -15.08 6.20
CA ASN A 105 30.59 -14.54 7.39
C ASN A 105 29.69 -14.57 8.64
N ASP A 106 28.36 -14.58 8.45
CA ASP A 106 27.36 -14.79 9.52
C ASP A 106 26.33 -15.86 9.08
N ALA A 107 26.72 -17.12 9.22
CA ALA A 107 25.97 -18.24 8.65
C ALA A 107 24.77 -18.69 9.47
N SER A 108 24.61 -18.21 10.70
CA SER A 108 23.54 -18.64 11.60
C SER A 108 22.29 -17.79 11.38
N PRO A 109 21.21 -18.33 10.76
CA PRO A 109 20.00 -17.55 10.54
C PRO A 109 19.37 -17.14 11.87
N LEU A 110 18.74 -15.97 11.89
CA LEU A 110 17.99 -15.51 13.05
C LEU A 110 16.79 -16.41 13.33
N THR A 111 16.48 -16.60 14.60
CA THR A 111 15.29 -17.31 15.06
C THR A 111 14.24 -16.34 15.58
N LEU A 112 12.97 -16.77 15.61
CA LEU A 112 11.89 -15.97 16.20
C LEU A 112 12.19 -15.61 17.67
N GLN A 113 12.84 -16.51 18.42
CA GLN A 113 13.13 -16.31 19.84
C GLN A 113 14.27 -15.31 20.08
N GLU A 114 15.23 -15.22 19.15
CA GLU A 114 16.31 -14.22 19.21
C GLU A 114 15.79 -12.82 18.89
N VAL A 115 14.90 -12.69 17.90
CA VAL A 115 14.36 -11.39 17.49
C VAL A 115 13.21 -10.93 18.41
N PHE A 116 12.26 -11.82 18.70
CA PHE A 116 11.03 -11.52 19.44
C PHE A 116 11.07 -12.09 20.86
N THR A 117 12.05 -11.62 21.65
CA THR A 117 12.27 -12.05 23.03
C THR A 117 11.11 -11.66 23.97
N PRO A 118 11.01 -12.20 25.20
CA PRO A 118 10.04 -11.76 26.19
C PRO A 118 10.04 -10.24 26.44
N ALA A 119 11.20 -9.58 26.34
CA ALA A 119 11.33 -8.13 26.51
C ALA A 119 10.70 -7.32 25.36
N THR A 120 10.44 -7.96 24.21
CA THR A 120 9.82 -7.34 23.04
C THR A 120 8.32 -7.63 22.93
N LYS A 121 7.73 -8.33 23.90
CA LYS A 121 6.27 -8.56 23.96
C LYS A 121 5.49 -7.24 24.07
N THR A 122 6.11 -6.22 24.64
CA THR A 122 5.55 -4.88 24.74
C THR A 122 6.59 -3.86 24.25
N LEU A 123 6.19 -3.02 23.31
CA LEU A 123 7.00 -1.96 22.73
C LEU A 123 6.27 -0.63 22.92
N GLY A 124 6.60 0.08 24.00
CA GLY A 124 5.86 1.27 24.41
C GLY A 124 4.40 0.93 24.72
N LYS A 125 3.46 1.50 23.94
CA LYS A 125 2.02 1.24 24.06
C LYS A 125 1.53 0.03 23.24
N LEU A 126 2.41 -0.57 22.43
CA LEU A 126 2.05 -1.68 21.55
C LEU A 126 2.37 -3.03 22.21
N SER A 127 1.50 -4.01 22.00
CA SER A 127 1.70 -5.39 22.42
C SER A 127 1.80 -6.32 21.21
N LEU A 128 2.69 -7.30 21.30
CA LEU A 128 2.89 -8.33 20.27
C LEU A 128 1.60 -9.15 20.13
N THR A 129 1.15 -9.34 18.88
CA THR A 129 -0.09 -10.06 18.56
C THR A 129 0.17 -11.34 17.77
N ALA A 130 1.12 -11.34 16.84
CA ALA A 130 1.52 -12.52 16.09
C ALA A 130 3.00 -12.43 15.70
N THR A 131 3.60 -13.60 15.49
CA THR A 131 4.90 -13.75 14.84
C THR A 131 4.79 -14.80 13.74
N ARG A 132 5.60 -14.66 12.69
CA ARG A 132 5.65 -15.60 11.57
C ARG A 132 7.07 -15.68 11.03
N GLN A 133 7.44 -16.87 10.56
CA GLN A 133 8.64 -17.08 9.77
C GLN A 133 8.24 -17.51 8.37
N TYR A 134 8.86 -16.90 7.38
CA TYR A 134 8.74 -17.24 5.97
C TYR A 134 10.04 -17.89 5.50
N THR A 135 9.92 -19.05 4.84
CA THR A 135 11.04 -19.66 4.10
C THR A 135 11.06 -19.23 2.65
N ASP A 136 9.91 -18.81 2.12
CA ASP A 136 9.79 -18.04 0.87
C ASP A 136 9.57 -16.57 1.21
N CYS A 137 10.62 -15.76 1.07
CA CYS A 137 10.59 -14.36 1.46
C CYS A 137 9.64 -13.51 0.61
N ASP A 138 9.31 -13.95 -0.61
CA ASP A 138 8.43 -13.21 -1.51
C ASP A 138 6.97 -13.26 -1.01
N GLU A 139 6.62 -14.20 -0.14
CA GLU A 139 5.33 -14.20 0.56
C GLU A 139 5.16 -12.99 1.48
N ALA A 140 6.26 -12.45 2.05
CA ALA A 140 6.23 -11.26 2.90
C ALA A 140 6.17 -9.95 2.11
N LEU A 141 6.28 -10.00 0.78
CA LEU A 141 6.43 -8.85 -0.10
C LEU A 141 5.36 -8.82 -1.18
N TRP A 142 5.18 -7.64 -1.76
CA TRP A 142 4.44 -7.48 -2.99
C TRP A 142 5.17 -6.51 -3.91
N GLY A 143 5.07 -6.72 -5.23
CA GLY A 143 5.66 -5.82 -6.25
C GLY A 143 7.18 -5.91 -6.40
N VAL A 144 7.87 -6.58 -5.48
CA VAL A 144 9.31 -6.82 -5.49
C VAL A 144 9.62 -8.25 -5.07
N THR A 145 10.67 -8.84 -5.62
CA THR A 145 11.19 -10.17 -5.28
C THR A 145 12.55 -10.06 -4.59
N THR A 146 12.90 -11.07 -3.81
CA THR A 146 14.14 -11.10 -3.01
C THR A 146 15.05 -12.25 -3.39
N THR A 147 15.78 -12.08 -4.50
CA THR A 147 16.72 -13.09 -4.99
C THR A 147 17.76 -13.45 -3.94
N GLY A 148 17.84 -14.74 -3.60
CA GLY A 148 18.79 -15.26 -2.63
C GLY A 148 18.41 -15.02 -1.17
N CYS A 149 17.21 -14.52 -0.87
CA CYS A 149 16.65 -14.53 0.48
C CYS A 149 16.37 -15.95 0.94
N THR A 150 16.72 -16.27 2.18
CA THR A 150 16.50 -17.62 2.75
C THR A 150 15.50 -17.63 3.90
N GLN A 151 15.20 -16.46 4.46
CA GLN A 151 14.31 -16.33 5.61
C GLN A 151 13.80 -14.90 5.73
N ALA A 152 12.52 -14.76 6.08
CA ALA A 152 12.00 -13.52 6.65
C ALA A 152 11.27 -13.80 7.97
N LEU A 153 11.48 -12.97 8.98
CA LEU A 153 10.77 -13.05 10.26
C LEU A 153 9.89 -11.82 10.40
N GLN A 154 8.62 -12.02 10.73
CA GLN A 154 7.62 -10.96 10.89
C GLN A 154 7.03 -10.99 12.28
N ALA A 155 6.71 -9.80 12.80
CA ALA A 155 5.87 -9.61 13.97
C ALA A 155 4.85 -8.50 13.74
N THR A 156 3.66 -8.67 14.31
CA THR A 156 2.60 -7.66 14.32
C THR A 156 2.30 -7.21 15.74
N TYR A 157 2.01 -5.92 15.88
CA TYR A 157 1.87 -5.24 17.16
C TYR A 157 0.62 -4.35 17.14
N GLN A 158 -0.13 -4.31 18.23
CA GLN A 158 -1.33 -3.48 18.36
C GLN A 158 -1.42 -2.85 19.76
N GLY A 159 -1.99 -1.65 19.84
CA GLY A 159 -2.24 -0.99 21.13
C GLY A 159 -2.91 0.36 20.97
N GLY A 160 -4.01 0.57 21.70
CA GLY A 160 -4.82 1.78 21.60
C GLY A 160 -5.34 2.00 20.17
N SER A 161 -5.10 3.19 19.61
CA SER A 161 -5.46 3.58 18.24
C SER A 161 -4.35 3.32 17.22
N MET A 162 -3.36 2.49 17.54
CA MET A 162 -2.21 2.23 16.69
C MET A 162 -1.98 0.73 16.48
N ALA A 163 -1.44 0.42 15.31
CA ALA A 163 -0.86 -0.88 15.02
C ALA A 163 0.43 -0.70 14.23
N GLY A 164 1.23 -1.76 14.21
CA GLY A 164 2.43 -1.78 13.40
C GLY A 164 2.96 -3.18 13.21
N GLN A 165 3.90 -3.30 12.29
CA GLN A 165 4.57 -4.55 11.98
C GLN A 165 6.05 -4.33 11.76
N PHE A 166 6.81 -5.38 12.05
CA PHE A 166 8.23 -5.46 11.82
C PHE A 166 8.50 -6.68 10.95
N VAL A 167 9.38 -6.54 9.96
CA VAL A 167 9.89 -7.65 9.14
C VAL A 167 11.41 -7.55 9.09
N ILE A 168 12.11 -8.67 9.27
CA ILE A 168 13.55 -8.78 9.03
C ILE A 168 13.82 -9.88 8.00
N PHE A 169 14.55 -9.54 6.94
CA PHE A 169 14.94 -10.43 5.85
C PHE A 169 16.41 -10.85 6.01
N ASN A 170 16.70 -12.11 5.72
CA ASN A 170 18.03 -12.69 5.65
C ASN A 170 18.41 -12.93 4.17
N LEU A 171 19.23 -12.05 3.61
CA LEU A 171 19.61 -12.02 2.19
C LEU A 171 21.00 -12.60 1.98
N ALA A 172 21.41 -12.76 0.73
CA ALA A 172 22.70 -13.37 0.41
C ALA A 172 23.89 -12.52 0.89
N ASP A 173 23.84 -11.22 0.62
CA ASP A 173 24.87 -10.26 0.95
C ASP A 173 24.31 -8.84 1.10
N GLY A 174 25.16 -7.89 1.48
CA GLY A 174 24.79 -6.48 1.65
C GLY A 174 24.34 -5.80 0.36
N ARG A 175 24.81 -6.25 -0.81
CA ARG A 175 24.30 -5.73 -2.09
C ARG A 175 22.85 -6.13 -2.33
N ALA A 176 22.49 -7.37 -2.01
CA ALA A 176 21.09 -7.80 -2.06
C ALA A 176 20.24 -7.02 -1.05
N ALA A 177 20.78 -6.73 0.14
CA ALA A 177 20.12 -5.89 1.14
C ALA A 177 19.85 -4.47 0.64
N ASP A 178 20.87 -3.81 0.09
CA ASP A 178 20.76 -2.47 -0.49
C ASP A 178 19.76 -2.43 -1.65
N ALA A 179 19.80 -3.44 -2.52
CA ALA A 179 18.88 -3.56 -3.64
C ALA A 179 17.42 -3.68 -3.17
N LEU A 180 17.15 -4.49 -2.14
CA LEU A 180 15.81 -4.59 -1.56
C LEU A 180 15.36 -3.26 -0.94
N VAL A 181 16.20 -2.60 -0.13
CA VAL A 181 15.87 -1.30 0.47
C VAL A 181 15.56 -0.25 -0.59
N ALA A 182 16.30 -0.23 -1.70
CA ALA A 182 16.05 0.66 -2.81
C ALA A 182 14.70 0.36 -3.49
N ALA A 183 14.41 -0.92 -3.75
CA ALA A 183 13.19 -1.35 -4.42
C ALA A 183 11.92 -1.11 -3.58
N LEU A 184 12.01 -1.20 -2.25
CA LEU A 184 10.92 -0.87 -1.32
C LEU A 184 10.41 0.58 -1.44
N ARG A 185 11.19 1.49 -2.05
CA ARG A 185 10.76 2.88 -2.26
C ARG A 185 9.72 3.02 -3.38
N LYS A 186 9.72 2.12 -4.37
CA LYS A 186 9.03 2.37 -5.66
C LYS A 186 8.34 1.14 -6.22
N ASP A 187 9.00 0.00 -6.18
CA ASP A 187 8.61 -1.18 -6.95
C ASP A 187 7.65 -2.06 -6.15
N GLY A 188 7.91 -2.21 -4.86
CA GLY A 188 7.12 -3.05 -3.97
C GLY A 188 7.15 -2.60 -2.53
N PHE A 189 6.47 -3.33 -1.65
CA PHE A 189 6.55 -3.12 -0.21
C PHE A 189 6.30 -4.42 0.55
N VAL A 190 6.50 -4.39 1.87
CA VAL A 190 6.08 -5.51 2.74
C VAL A 190 4.56 -5.62 2.74
N ARG A 191 4.04 -6.86 2.74
CA ARG A 191 2.59 -7.09 2.88
C ARG A 191 2.13 -6.68 4.27
N GLN A 192 1.00 -6.00 4.31
CA GLN A 192 0.38 -5.59 5.55
C GLN A 192 -0.35 -6.78 6.18
N ASP A 193 0.11 -7.27 7.34
CA ASP A 193 -0.47 -8.43 8.06
C ASP A 193 -1.24 -7.99 9.33
N VAL A 194 -1.33 -6.67 9.56
CA VAL A 194 -2.12 -6.07 10.64
C VAL A 194 -2.85 -4.83 10.12
N ALA A 195 -4.14 -4.72 10.42
CA ALA A 195 -4.98 -3.66 9.90
C ALA A 195 -4.63 -2.29 10.50
N PHE A 196 -4.23 -1.34 9.66
CA PHE A 196 -4.15 0.09 9.96
C PHE A 196 -4.24 0.89 8.65
N GLU A 197 -4.53 2.17 8.77
CA GLU A 197 -4.64 3.10 7.65
C GLU A 197 -3.24 3.36 7.07
N ALA A 198 -3.01 2.88 5.84
CA ALA A 198 -1.71 2.92 5.19
C ALA A 198 -1.35 4.32 4.65
N ALA A 199 -2.30 5.07 4.11
CA ALA A 199 -2.05 6.36 3.45
C ALA A 199 -1.62 7.49 4.41
N GLY A 200 -1.75 7.29 5.72
CA GLY A 200 -1.30 8.17 6.81
C GLY A 200 -0.27 7.51 7.74
N SER A 201 0.28 6.36 7.31
CA SER A 201 1.25 5.58 8.08
C SER A 201 2.71 5.96 7.77
N ARG A 202 3.64 5.48 8.59
CA ARG A 202 5.07 5.75 8.49
C ARG A 202 5.88 4.46 8.54
N ALA A 203 6.90 4.36 7.71
CA ALA A 203 7.79 3.22 7.70
C ALA A 203 9.27 3.60 7.58
N GLN A 204 10.12 2.68 8.02
CA GLN A 204 11.57 2.74 7.89
C GLN A 204 12.09 1.38 7.45
N ALA A 205 13.00 1.36 6.49
CA ALA A 205 13.77 0.18 6.11
C ALA A 205 15.27 0.44 6.27
N ARG A 206 16.03 -0.57 6.73
CA ARG A 206 17.48 -0.46 6.94
C ARG A 206 18.17 -1.72 6.47
N ALA A 207 19.18 -1.57 5.62
CA ALA A 207 20.14 -2.63 5.34
C ALA A 207 21.23 -2.62 6.41
N MET A 208 21.48 -3.78 7.00
CA MET A 208 22.37 -3.98 8.14
C MET A 208 23.28 -5.19 7.86
N GLY A 209 24.22 -5.02 6.91
CA GLY A 209 24.96 -6.13 6.32
C GLY A 209 24.04 -6.92 5.39
N HIS A 210 24.03 -8.24 5.48
CA HIS A 210 23.12 -9.08 4.68
C HIS A 210 21.67 -9.14 5.20
N TYR A 211 21.33 -8.40 6.26
CA TYR A 211 19.96 -8.29 6.76
C TYR A 211 19.26 -7.01 6.28
N VAL A 212 17.94 -7.07 6.09
CA VAL A 212 17.10 -5.88 5.92
C VAL A 212 16.00 -5.88 6.97
N THR A 213 15.87 -4.81 7.74
CA THR A 213 14.71 -4.59 8.62
C THR A 213 13.72 -3.64 7.97
N VAL A 214 12.43 -3.85 8.22
CA VAL A 214 11.33 -2.95 7.83
C VAL A 214 10.39 -2.79 9.01
N SER A 215 10.28 -1.57 9.52
CA SER A 215 9.33 -1.19 10.57
C SER A 215 8.23 -0.33 9.96
N TRP A 216 6.96 -0.62 10.25
CA TRP A 216 5.82 0.09 9.66
C TRP A 216 4.71 0.28 10.69
N VAL A 217 4.26 1.51 10.90
CA VAL A 217 3.23 1.86 11.89
C VAL A 217 2.17 2.77 11.30
N GLY A 218 0.93 2.60 11.73
CA GLY A 218 -0.18 3.47 11.36
C GLY A 218 -1.30 3.48 12.39
N ALA A 219 -2.24 4.39 12.19
CA ALA A 219 -3.45 4.46 13.00
C ALA A 219 -4.43 3.37 12.58
N THR A 220 -5.05 2.68 13.53
CA THR A 220 -6.18 1.80 13.25
C THR A 220 -7.42 2.69 12.96
N ALA A 221 -8.12 2.46 11.85
CA ALA A 221 -9.23 3.31 11.32
C ALA A 221 -10.34 3.59 12.38
N PRO A 222 -11.17 4.64 12.22
CA PRO A 222 -11.44 5.55 13.33
C PRO A 222 -12.55 5.04 14.25
N ALA A 223 -12.26 4.94 15.55
CA ALA A 223 -13.31 5.23 16.53
C ALA A 223 -13.67 6.72 16.37
N GLU A 224 -14.94 7.09 16.46
CA GLU A 224 -15.47 8.45 16.21
C GLU A 224 -14.89 9.55 17.16
N ASP A 225 -13.93 9.17 18.01
CA ASP A 225 -13.21 10.00 18.98
C ASP A 225 -11.75 10.34 18.56
N GLN A 226 -11.40 10.13 17.29
CA GLN A 226 -10.01 10.27 16.77
C GLN A 226 -9.59 11.72 16.55
N ALA A 227 -9.15 12.37 17.62
CA ALA A 227 -8.44 13.65 17.55
C ALA A 227 -6.94 13.53 17.94
N THR A 228 -6.41 12.35 18.27
CA THR A 228 -5.16 12.31 19.06
C THR A 228 -4.09 11.29 18.67
N THR A 229 -4.22 10.49 17.59
CA THR A 229 -3.03 9.74 17.10
C THR A 229 -2.09 10.72 16.43
N SER A 230 -1.21 11.31 17.22
CA SER A 230 -0.31 12.35 16.76
C SER A 230 0.79 11.77 15.89
N VAL A 231 1.36 12.61 15.02
CA VAL A 231 2.62 12.30 14.33
C VAL A 231 3.69 11.83 15.32
N GLN A 232 3.71 12.41 16.52
CA GLN A 232 4.65 12.06 17.58
C GLN A 232 4.43 10.63 18.12
N ASP A 233 3.19 10.19 18.28
CA ASP A 233 2.89 8.82 18.69
C ASP A 233 3.35 7.82 17.62
N GLN A 234 3.12 8.12 16.34
CA GLN A 234 3.63 7.28 15.24
C GLN A 234 5.16 7.25 15.20
N VAL A 235 5.84 8.38 15.36
CA VAL A 235 7.31 8.40 15.43
C VAL A 235 7.81 7.56 16.61
N THR A 236 7.18 7.70 17.78
CA THR A 236 7.55 6.93 18.97
C THR A 236 7.37 5.42 18.75
N ALA A 237 6.25 5.02 18.14
CA ALA A 237 5.97 3.63 17.80
C ALA A 237 6.96 3.08 16.75
N LEU A 238 7.29 3.89 15.73
CA LEU A 238 8.24 3.50 14.69
C LEU A 238 9.64 3.26 15.27
N VAL A 239 10.11 4.16 16.15
CA VAL A 239 11.39 4.00 16.86
C VAL A 239 11.39 2.74 17.73
N ALA A 240 10.27 2.46 18.41
CA ALA A 240 10.15 1.26 19.24
C ALA A 240 10.23 -0.04 18.40
N LEU A 241 9.59 -0.08 17.22
CA LEU A 241 9.70 -1.21 16.29
C LEU A 241 11.11 -1.32 15.68
N ASP A 242 11.72 -0.21 15.26
CA ASP A 242 13.08 -0.21 14.69
C ASP A 242 14.10 -0.76 15.69
N GLY A 243 13.85 -0.54 16.99
CA GLY A 243 14.63 -1.11 18.08
C GLY A 243 14.71 -2.65 18.12
N LEU A 244 13.85 -3.37 17.39
CA LEU A 244 13.94 -4.82 17.19
C LEU A 244 15.15 -5.21 16.33
N GLY A 245 15.64 -4.32 15.46
CA GLY A 245 16.84 -4.53 14.66
C GLY A 245 18.13 -4.68 15.49
N ARG A 246 18.12 -4.35 16.79
CA ARG A 246 19.28 -4.49 17.69
C ARG A 246 19.85 -5.91 17.74
N VAL A 247 19.05 -6.93 17.43
CA VAL A 247 19.54 -8.32 17.31
C VAL A 247 20.71 -8.44 16.31
N VAL A 248 20.68 -7.65 15.22
CA VAL A 248 21.75 -7.64 14.20
C VAL A 248 23.01 -6.95 14.72
N GLN A 249 22.89 -5.96 15.60
CA GLN A 249 24.06 -5.35 16.26
C GLN A 249 24.80 -6.37 17.13
N GLY A 250 24.06 -7.29 17.77
CA GLY A 250 24.66 -8.42 18.49
C GLY A 250 25.49 -9.35 17.60
N ARG A 251 25.10 -9.51 16.32
CA ARG A 251 25.87 -10.30 15.34
C ARG A 251 27.23 -9.69 15.04
N ILE A 252 27.30 -8.35 14.94
CA ILE A 252 28.58 -7.65 14.72
C ILE A 252 29.54 -7.90 15.88
N VAL A 253 29.06 -7.73 17.12
CA VAL A 253 29.89 -7.95 18.33
C VAL A 253 30.39 -9.39 18.40
N ALA A 254 29.62 -10.36 17.94
CA ALA A 254 30.04 -11.77 17.88
C ALA A 254 31.02 -12.07 16.74
N ALA A 255 31.07 -11.24 15.70
CA ALA A 255 31.90 -11.41 14.51
C ALA A 255 33.25 -10.65 14.58
N THR A 256 33.41 -9.76 15.55
CA THR A 256 34.64 -8.97 15.81
C THR A 256 35.42 -9.53 16.99
#